data_AF-A0A352BT64-F1
#
_entry.id   AF-A0A352BT64-F1
#
_cell.length_a   1.000
_cell.length_b   1.000
_cell.length_c   1.000
_cell.angle_alpha   90.00
_cell.angle_beta   90.00
_cell.angle_gamma   90.00
#
_symmetry.space_group_name_H-M   'P 1'
#
loop_
_entity.id
_entity.type
_entity.pdbx_description
1 polymer ?
#
loop_
_entity_poly.entity_id
_entity_poly.type
_entity_poly.pdbx_seq_one_letter_code
_entity_poly.pdbx_strand_id
1 'polypeptide(L)' 'FYLASYWAEALANQDQDHALAAHFGPIADALKSQEQTIVNELNQVQGHPVDISGYYAPDVQAVSQHMQCSLTFNHILKGI' A
#
# COMPACT_ATOMS: atom_id res chain seq x y z
N PHE A 1 -2.16 0.19 4.45
CA PHE A 1 -2.86 -0.82 3.64
C PHE A 1 -4.38 -0.74 3.79
N TYR A 2 -4.99 -1.10 4.93
CA TYR A 2 -6.46 -1.20 5.05
C TYR A 2 -7.23 0.05 4.61
N LEU A 3 -6.77 1.26 4.98
CA LEU A 3 -7.39 2.50 4.49
C LEU A 3 -7.40 2.57 2.96
N ALA A 4 -6.29 2.25 2.29
CA ALA A 4 -6.21 2.25 0.83
C ALA A 4 -7.11 1.18 0.22
N SER A 5 -7.21 0.00 0.85
CA SER A 5 -8.10 -1.09 0.43
C SER A 5 -9.57 -0.65 0.47
N TYR A 6 -10.04 -0.15 1.61
CA TYR A 6 -11.42 0.30 1.78
C TYR A 6 -11.74 1.53 0.93
N TRP A 7 -10.77 2.42 0.72
CA TRP A 7 -10.96 3.57 -0.14
C TRP A 7 -11.08 3.16 -1.61
N ALA A 8 -10.20 2.26 -2.10
CA ALA A 8 -10.32 1.72 -3.45
C ALA A 8 -11.65 0.99 -3.66
N GLU A 9 -12.09 0.20 -2.67
CA GLU A 9 -13.40 -0.46 -2.69
C GLU A 9 -14.56 0.55 -2.76
N ALA A 10 -14.51 1.62 -1.97
CA ALA A 10 -15.51 2.67 -2.01
C ALA A 10 -15.54 3.40 -3.36
N LEU A 11 -14.37 3.69 -3.94
CA LEU A 11 -14.26 4.33 -5.25
C LEU A 11 -14.72 3.43 -6.40
N ALA A 12 -14.47 2.12 -6.31
CA ALA A 12 -14.93 1.14 -7.28
C ALA A 12 -16.46 0.93 -7.26
N ASN A 13 -17.09 1.09 -6.10
CA ASN A 13 -18.51 0.77 -5.89
C ASN A 13 -19.46 1.99 -5.96
N GLN A 14 -18.96 3.20 -6.09
CA GLN A 14 -19.80 4.40 -6.20
C GLN A 14 -20.42 4.56 -7.61
N ASP A 15 -21.48 5.35 -7.69
CA ASP A 15 -22.33 5.54 -8.87
C ASP A 15 -22.38 7.00 -9.39
N GLN A 16 -21.57 7.89 -8.82
CA GLN A 16 -21.50 9.30 -9.18
C GLN A 16 -20.52 9.56 -10.34
N ASP A 17 -19.47 8.74 -10.47
CA ASP A 17 -18.46 8.82 -11.52
C ASP A 17 -18.07 7.41 -12.01
N HIS A 18 -18.68 6.96 -13.10
CA HIS A 18 -18.40 5.63 -13.63
C HIS A 18 -16.98 5.44 -14.17
N ALA A 19 -16.30 6.50 -14.60
CA ALA A 19 -14.92 6.41 -15.06
C ALA A 19 -13.99 6.16 -13.87
N LEU A 20 -14.23 6.85 -12.75
CA LEU A 20 -13.51 6.64 -11.50
C LEU A 20 -13.76 5.23 -10.94
N ALA A 21 -15.02 4.76 -10.96
CA ALA A 21 -15.36 3.40 -10.56
C ALA A 21 -14.62 2.34 -11.40
N ALA A 22 -14.64 2.50 -12.73
CA ALA A 22 -13.95 1.59 -13.64
C ALA A 22 -12.43 1.60 -13.46
N HIS A 23 -11.84 2.76 -13.14
CA HIS A 23 -10.42 2.87 -12.86
C HIS A 23 -10.03 2.16 -11.56
N PHE A 24 -10.81 2.33 -10.48
CA PHE A 24 -10.52 1.74 -9.17
C PHE A 24 -10.95 0.27 -9.01
N GLY A 25 -11.83 -0.25 -9.86
CA GLY A 25 -12.24 -1.67 -9.87
C GLY A 25 -11.07 -2.67 -9.81
N PRO A 26 -10.15 -2.67 -10.80
CA PRO A 26 -9.01 -3.60 -10.79
C PRO A 26 -8.06 -3.36 -9.61
N ILE A 27 -7.94 -2.13 -9.10
CA ILE A 27 -7.09 -1.80 -7.94
C ILE A 27 -7.71 -2.40 -6.66
N ALA A 28 -9.01 -2.24 -6.47
CA ALA A 28 -9.73 -2.82 -5.33
C ALA A 28 -9.63 -4.35 -5.33
N ASP A 29 -9.82 -4.99 -6.49
CA ASP A 29 -9.67 -6.45 -6.64
C ASP A 29 -8.24 -6.93 -6.34
N ALA A 30 -7.23 -6.18 -6.81
CA ALA A 30 -5.82 -6.50 -6.53
C ALA A 30 -5.49 -6.38 -5.04
N LEU A 31 -5.92 -5.30 -4.38
CA LEU A 31 -5.70 -5.10 -2.94
C LEU A 31 -6.40 -6.18 -2.10
N LYS A 32 -7.63 -6.55 -2.47
CA LYS A 32 -8.42 -7.59 -1.79
C LYS A 32 -7.82 -8.98 -1.97
N SER A 33 -7.46 -9.35 -3.19
CA SER A 33 -6.87 -10.67 -3.49
C SER A 33 -5.48 -10.86 -2.86
N GLN A 34 -4.74 -9.77 -2.64
CA GLN A 34 -3.39 -9.81 -2.06
C GLN A 34 -3.34 -9.42 -0.58
N GLU A 35 -4.49 -9.28 0.10
CA GLU A 35 -4.55 -8.83 1.50
C GLU A 35 -3.60 -9.63 2.40
N GLN A 36 -3.69 -10.96 2.38
CA GLN A 36 -2.88 -11.81 3.25
C GLN A 36 -1.38 -11.66 2.96
N THR A 37 -1.01 -11.58 1.68
CA THR A 37 0.38 -11.37 1.24
C THR A 37 0.91 -10.03 1.78
N ILE A 38 0.16 -8.95 1.58
CA ILE A 38 0.54 -7.61 2.01
C ILE A 38 0.67 -7.53 3.53
N VAL A 39 -0.31 -8.05 4.27
CA VAL A 39 -0.27 -8.06 5.75
C VAL A 39 0.92 -8.88 6.25
N ASN A 40 1.24 -10.00 5.61
CA ASN A 40 2.42 -10.79 5.95
C ASN A 40 3.72 -10.02 5.71
N GLU A 41 3.88 -9.38 4.54
CA GLU A 41 5.05 -8.55 4.23
C GLU A 41 5.24 -7.41 5.25
N LEU A 42 4.15 -6.73 5.62
CA LEU A 42 4.17 -5.66 6.62
C LEU A 42 4.52 -6.16 8.04
N ASN A 43 4.17 -7.40 8.37
CA ASN A 43 4.44 -7.99 9.69
C ASN A 43 5.84 -8.60 9.80
N GLN A 44 6.36 -9.19 8.73
CA GLN A 44 7.67 -9.88 8.75
C GLN A 44 8.85 -8.95 9.08
N VAL A 45 8.73 -7.66 8.82
CA VAL A 45 9.78 -6.68 9.11
C VAL A 45 9.75 -6.14 10.55
N GLN A 46 8.74 -6.50 11.34
CA GLN A 46 8.56 -5.99 12.70
C GLN A 46 9.41 -6.75 13.72
N GLY A 47 9.55 -6.20 14.92
CA GLY A 47 10.22 -6.85 16.05
C GLY A 47 11.74 -6.69 16.08
N HIS A 48 12.32 -5.92 15.15
CA HIS A 48 13.75 -5.70 15.05
C HIS A 48 14.10 -4.20 14.94
N PRO A 49 15.26 -3.76 15.48
CA PRO A 49 15.76 -2.42 15.23
C PRO A 49 16.06 -2.20 13.75
N VAL A 50 15.88 -0.96 13.28
CA VAL A 50 16.22 -0.52 11.93
C VAL A 50 17.06 0.76 12.00
N ASP A 51 17.96 0.93 11.04
CA ASP A 51 18.78 2.13 10.92
C ASP A 51 18.28 3.00 9.75
N ILE A 52 17.94 4.24 10.05
CA ILE A 52 17.50 5.24 9.07
C ILE A 52 18.56 6.32 8.82
N SER A 53 19.79 6.12 9.32
CA SER A 53 20.96 6.98 9.09
C SER A 53 20.72 8.44 9.48
N GLY A 54 20.05 8.67 10.61
CA GLY A 54 19.82 10.00 11.18
C GLY A 54 18.66 10.02 12.17
N TYR A 55 18.33 11.22 12.64
CA TYR A 55 17.19 11.44 13.56
C TYR A 55 16.31 12.62 13.11
N TYR A 56 16.83 13.85 13.20
CA TYR A 56 16.11 15.04 12.72
C TYR A 56 16.10 15.16 11.18
N ALA A 57 17.12 14.62 10.53
CA ALA A 57 17.26 14.56 9.08
C ALA A 57 17.80 13.17 8.70
N PRO A 58 16.93 12.13 8.70
CA PRO A 58 17.32 10.78 8.29
C PRO A 58 17.53 10.70 6.78
N ASP A 59 18.20 9.64 6.34
CA ASP A 59 18.30 9.33 4.92
C ASP A 59 16.93 8.92 4.36
N VAL A 60 16.45 9.67 3.36
CA VAL A 60 15.09 9.49 2.81
C VAL A 60 14.95 8.12 2.12
N GLN A 61 16.02 7.59 1.54
CA GLN A 61 15.99 6.31 0.87
C GLN A 61 15.88 5.17 1.89
N ALA A 62 16.67 5.22 2.97
CA ALA A 62 16.61 4.27 4.07
C ALA A 62 15.23 4.28 4.74
N VAL A 63 14.66 5.47 5.02
CA VAL A 63 13.30 5.59 5.56
C VAL A 63 12.28 4.97 4.61
N SER A 64 12.35 5.28 3.32
CA SER A 64 11.39 4.78 2.33
C SER A 64 11.44 3.26 2.21
N GLN A 65 12.63 2.66 2.25
CA GLN A 65 12.80 1.20 2.24
C GLN A 65 12.13 0.52 3.44
N HIS A 66 12.26 1.10 4.64
CA HIS A 66 11.64 0.54 5.84
C HIS A 66 10.13 0.80 5.94
N MET A 67 9.67 1.98 5.50
CA MET A 67 8.26 2.38 5.60
C MET A 67 7.39 1.82 4.46
N GLN A 68 7.99 1.48 3.33
CA GLN A 68 7.31 0.93 2.14
C GLN A 68 7.80 -0.51 1.88
N CYS A 69 7.83 -1.34 2.92
CA CYS A 69 8.42 -2.67 2.87
C CYS A 69 7.62 -3.71 2.06
N SER A 70 6.32 -3.48 1.83
CA SER A 70 5.47 -4.38 1.05
C SER A 70 5.63 -4.13 -0.46
N LEU A 71 6.41 -4.98 -1.12
CA LEU A 71 6.60 -4.93 -2.58
C LEU A 71 5.28 -5.14 -3.33
N THR A 72 4.44 -6.05 -2.82
CA THR A 72 3.14 -6.35 -3.42
C THR A 72 2.23 -5.12 -3.38
N PHE A 73 2.13 -4.45 -2.22
CA PHE A 73 1.33 -3.23 -2.10
C PHE A 73 1.88 -2.10 -2.97
N ASN A 74 3.19 -1.88 -2.97
CA ASN A 74 3.83 -0.83 -3.77
C ASN A 74 3.65 -1.05 -5.28
N HIS A 75 3.66 -2.31 -5.73
CA HIS A 75 3.43 -2.63 -7.14
C HIS A 75 2.01 -2.27 -7.57
N ILE A 76 1.00 -2.59 -6.74
CA ILE A 76 -0.41 -2.25 -7.02
C ILE A 76 -0.58 -0.73 -7.10
N LEU A 77 0.00 0.03 -6.16
CA LEU A 77 -0.12 1.49 -6.14
C LEU A 77 0.58 2.19 -7.32
N LYS A 78 1.59 1.58 -7.95
CA LYS A 78 2.23 2.13 -9.16
C LYS A 78 1.34 2.04 -10.40
N GLY A 79 0.28 1.23 -10.35
CA GLY A 79 -0.69 1.08 -11.44
C GLY A 79 -1.81 2.13 -11.45
N ILE A 80 -1.80 3.07 -10.49
CA ILE A 80 -2.68 4.23 -10.41
C ILE A 80 -2.06 5.36 -11.25
#